data_AF-X6MRQ6-F1
#
_entry.id   AF-X6MRQ6-F1
#
_cell.length_a   1.000
_cell.length_b   1.000
_cell.length_c   1.000
_cell.angle_alpha   90.00
_cell.angle_beta   90.00
_cell.angle_gamma   90.00
#
_symmetry.space_group_name_H-M   'P 1'
#
loop_
_entity.id
_entity.type
_entity.pdbx_description
1 polymer ?
#
loop_
_entity_poly.entity_id
_entity_poly.type
_entity_poly.pdbx_seq_one_letter_code
_entity_poly.pdbx_strand_id
1 'polypeptide(L)'
;GSGGYGTKGEGNDGEGGEMYGEETLLKQIHFGSGGGGSAFNYIGGSGGGIIELIIEQQLINHGSIQSNGGKGVDAWSGGGSGGSILIELQCQSQSYSNELKQTFGTITCIGGSGGSGGKGRIAIYGIEPSSNDVKKINPKPFNRLHK
;
A
#
# COMPACT_ATOMS: atom_id res chain seq x y z
N GLY A 1 -9.13 13.15 13.41
CA GLY A 1 -7.99 12.22 13.28
C GLY A 1 -7.92 11.67 11.88
N SER A 2 -6.73 11.35 11.37
CA SER A 2 -6.52 10.72 10.06
C SER A 2 -6.11 9.26 10.23
N GLY A 3 -6.37 8.42 9.22
CA GLY A 3 -5.98 7.00 9.25
C GLY A 3 -4.46 6.84 9.22
N GLY A 4 -3.90 5.86 9.93
CA GLY A 4 -2.45 5.75 10.17
C GLY A 4 -1.81 4.37 9.98
N TYR A 5 -2.39 3.48 9.15
CA TYR A 5 -1.74 2.19 8.87
C TYR A 5 -0.63 2.33 7.83
N GLY A 6 0.60 1.94 8.19
CA GLY A 6 1.80 2.00 7.35
C GLY A 6 2.67 3.22 7.68
N THR A 7 2.14 4.42 7.49
CA THR A 7 2.73 5.67 8.02
C THR A 7 1.70 6.42 8.86
N LYS A 8 2.18 7.27 9.78
CA LYS A 8 1.29 8.18 10.52
C LYS A 8 0.55 9.09 9.53
N GLY A 9 -0.77 9.26 9.72
CA GLY A 9 -1.54 10.26 8.99
C GLY A 9 -1.20 11.68 9.45
N GLU A 10 -1.37 12.69 8.59
CA GLU A 10 -1.02 14.09 8.89
C GLU A 10 -2.24 14.83 9.45
N GLY A 11 -2.61 14.54 10.71
CA GLY A 11 -3.66 15.26 11.43
C GLY A 11 -3.11 15.90 12.72
N ASN A 12 -3.52 17.13 13.01
CA ASN A 12 -3.08 17.86 14.21
C ASN A 12 -3.71 17.33 15.51
N ASP A 13 -4.92 16.75 15.45
CA ASP A 13 -5.75 16.51 16.64
C ASP A 13 -6.34 15.09 16.74
N GLY A 14 -5.74 14.07 16.11
CA GLY A 14 -6.20 12.70 16.33
C GLY A 14 -5.09 11.67 16.24
N GLU A 15 -5.19 10.67 17.12
CA GLU A 15 -4.32 9.49 17.16
C GLU A 15 -4.34 8.80 15.80
N GLY A 16 -3.30 9.04 15.00
CA GLY A 16 -2.99 8.20 13.86
C GLY A 16 -2.70 6.80 14.37
N GLY A 17 -3.23 5.77 13.69
CA GLY A 17 -2.99 4.38 14.07
C GLY A 17 -1.49 4.04 14.18
N GLU A 18 -1.20 2.98 14.93
CA GLU A 18 0.16 2.48 15.12
C GLU A 18 0.86 2.22 13.78
N MET A 19 2.09 2.73 13.65
CA MET A 19 2.97 2.40 12.54
C MET A 19 3.56 1.00 12.76
N TYR A 20 3.26 0.06 11.86
CA TYR A 20 3.88 -1.27 11.88
C TYR A 20 4.96 -1.38 10.80
N GLY A 21 6.13 -1.89 11.19
CA GLY A 21 7.33 -1.96 10.35
C GLY A 21 7.26 -2.97 9.19
N GLU A 22 8.13 -2.77 8.21
CA GLU A 22 8.18 -3.53 6.95
C GLU A 22 8.34 -5.05 7.13
N GLU A 23 8.99 -5.53 8.21
CA GLU A 23 9.14 -6.97 8.49
C GLU A 23 7.83 -7.67 8.92
N THR A 24 6.82 -6.92 9.35
CA THR A 24 5.53 -7.50 9.78
C THR A 24 4.58 -7.79 8.61
N LEU A 25 4.88 -7.32 7.39
CA LEU A 25 4.01 -7.55 6.23
C LEU A 25 3.83 -9.04 5.91
N LEU A 26 4.83 -9.86 6.26
CA LEU A 26 4.80 -11.31 6.13
C LEU A 26 3.86 -12.02 7.10
N LYS A 27 3.61 -11.39 8.26
CA LYS A 27 2.82 -12.00 9.33
C LYS A 27 1.36 -11.56 9.28
N GLN A 28 1.08 -10.31 8.91
CA GLN A 28 -0.28 -9.77 8.84
C GLN A 28 -0.43 -8.68 7.76
N ILE A 29 -1.23 -8.99 6.74
CA ILE A 29 -1.70 -8.01 5.77
C ILE A 29 -2.93 -7.32 6.38
N HIS A 30 -2.90 -6.00 6.50
CA HIS A 30 -3.97 -5.20 7.12
C HIS A 30 -4.62 -4.27 6.11
N PHE A 31 -5.91 -4.07 6.28
CA PHE A 31 -6.65 -2.99 5.63
C PHE A 31 -6.12 -1.65 6.11
N GLY A 32 -6.25 -0.63 5.27
CA GLY A 32 -6.11 0.75 5.70
C GLY A 32 -7.22 1.11 6.68
N SER A 33 -6.98 2.08 7.58
CA SER A 33 -8.02 2.59 8.45
C SER A 33 -8.82 3.70 7.77
N GLY A 34 -10.09 3.83 8.15
CA GLY A 34 -10.87 5.00 7.82
C GLY A 34 -10.29 6.27 8.45
N GLY A 35 -10.54 7.40 7.82
CA GLY A 35 -10.28 8.71 8.40
C GLY A 35 -11.36 9.07 9.42
N GLY A 36 -11.02 9.95 10.36
CA GLY A 36 -11.95 10.43 11.37
C GLY A 36 -12.97 11.41 10.80
N GLY A 37 -14.21 11.28 11.24
CA GLY A 37 -15.25 12.28 11.02
C GLY A 37 -15.09 13.51 11.93
N SER A 38 -15.89 14.53 11.67
CA SER A 38 -15.99 15.72 12.54
C SER A 38 -17.25 15.68 13.41
N ALA A 39 -17.32 16.54 14.42
CA ALA A 39 -18.51 16.74 15.25
C ALA A 39 -19.76 17.20 14.47
N PHE A 40 -19.61 17.62 13.21
CA PHE A 40 -20.68 18.11 12.34
C PHE A 40 -21.21 17.04 11.35
N ASN A 41 -21.11 15.75 11.68
CA ASN A 41 -21.50 14.62 10.82
C ASN A 41 -20.72 14.49 9.49
N TYR A 42 -19.52 15.07 9.39
CA TYR A 42 -18.68 14.85 8.21
C TYR A 42 -18.12 13.43 8.21
N ILE A 43 -18.24 12.76 7.06
CA ILE A 43 -17.82 11.37 6.87
C ILE A 43 -16.35 11.35 6.47
N GLY A 44 -15.53 10.68 7.27
CA GLY A 44 -14.13 10.42 6.96
C GLY A 44 -13.96 9.44 5.80
N GLY A 45 -12.83 9.51 5.11
CA GLY A 45 -12.53 8.66 3.97
C GLY A 45 -12.36 7.20 4.36
N SER A 46 -12.71 6.27 3.47
CA SER A 46 -12.50 4.83 3.69
C SER A 46 -11.02 4.46 3.68
N GLY A 47 -10.62 3.45 4.46
CA GLY A 47 -9.28 2.89 4.33
C GLY A 47 -9.10 2.08 3.04
N GLY A 48 -7.86 1.94 2.58
CA GLY A 48 -7.51 1.09 1.44
C GLY A 48 -7.67 -0.40 1.74
N GLY A 49 -7.83 -1.20 0.69
CA GLY A 49 -8.02 -2.66 0.79
C GLY A 49 -6.74 -3.48 1.01
N ILE A 50 -6.85 -4.78 0.77
CA ILE A 50 -5.71 -5.69 0.70
C ILE A 50 -5.68 -6.31 -0.69
N ILE A 51 -4.52 -6.29 -1.33
CA ILE A 51 -4.28 -7.01 -2.59
C ILE A 51 -3.09 -7.94 -2.38
N GLU A 52 -3.31 -9.23 -2.60
CA GLU A 52 -2.25 -10.24 -2.63
C GLU A 52 -2.18 -10.83 -4.04
N LEU A 53 -0.99 -10.78 -4.64
CA LEU A 53 -0.71 -11.32 -5.97
C LEU A 53 0.38 -12.37 -5.87
N ILE A 54 0.03 -13.61 -6.17
CA ILE A 54 0.96 -14.73 -6.29
C ILE A 54 1.17 -14.99 -7.78
N ILE A 55 2.37 -14.73 -8.26
CA ILE A 55 2.73 -14.79 -9.68
C ILE A 55 3.66 -15.97 -9.91
N GLU A 56 3.13 -17.02 -10.52
CA GLU A 56 3.89 -18.24 -10.80
C GLU A 56 4.84 -18.07 -12.00
N GLN A 57 4.47 -17.25 -12.98
CA GLN A 57 5.19 -17.15 -14.25
C GLN A 57 5.64 -15.71 -14.56
N GLN A 58 4.71 -14.82 -14.88
CA GLN A 58 5.04 -13.47 -15.33
C GLN A 58 3.97 -12.45 -14.93
N LEU A 59 4.44 -11.28 -14.47
CA LEU A 59 3.65 -10.08 -14.29
C LEU A 59 3.94 -9.11 -15.46
N ILE A 60 2.90 -8.81 -16.23
CA ILE A 60 2.92 -7.74 -17.23
C ILE A 60 1.84 -6.73 -16.84
N ASN A 61 2.24 -5.64 -16.20
CA ASN A 61 1.35 -4.55 -15.85
C ASN A 61 1.77 -3.26 -16.56
N HIS A 62 0.92 -2.77 -17.45
CA HIS A 62 1.05 -1.44 -18.07
C HIS A 62 0.08 -0.39 -17.49
N GLY A 63 -0.79 -0.82 -16.57
CA GLY A 63 -1.76 0.04 -15.90
C GLY A 63 -1.38 0.32 -14.44
N SER A 64 -2.38 0.31 -13.57
CA SER A 64 -2.22 0.57 -12.15
C SER A 64 -2.80 -0.54 -11.26
N ILE A 65 -2.09 -0.84 -10.18
CA ILE A 65 -2.57 -1.68 -9.06
C ILE A 65 -2.63 -0.76 -7.85
N GLN A 66 -3.82 -0.55 -7.29
CA GLN A 66 -4.03 0.48 -6.29
C GLN A 66 -4.81 -0.05 -5.09
N SER A 67 -4.26 0.19 -3.91
CA SER A 67 -4.96 0.03 -2.64
C SER A 67 -4.91 1.35 -1.87
N ASN A 68 -5.51 2.37 -2.46
CA ASN A 68 -5.47 3.73 -1.93
C ASN A 68 -6.60 3.97 -0.92
N GLY A 69 -6.35 4.85 0.05
CA GLY A 69 -7.37 5.36 0.95
C GLY A 69 -8.32 6.32 0.23
N GLY A 70 -9.59 6.27 0.62
CA GLY A 70 -10.64 7.17 0.18
C GLY A 70 -10.45 8.57 0.75
N LYS A 71 -10.88 9.56 -0.02
CA LYS A 71 -10.94 10.97 0.39
C LYS A 71 -12.07 11.18 1.40
N GLY A 72 -11.85 11.99 2.42
CA GLY A 72 -12.92 12.47 3.30
C GLY A 72 -13.87 13.43 2.54
N VAL A 73 -15.16 13.36 2.82
CA VAL A 73 -16.20 14.07 2.04
C VAL A 73 -15.97 15.60 2.06
N ASP A 74 -15.51 16.13 3.19
CA ASP A 74 -15.37 17.55 3.44
C ASP A 74 -13.98 17.96 3.90
N ALA A 75 -13.67 19.26 3.79
CA ALA A 75 -12.36 19.83 4.14
C ALA A 75 -11.94 19.58 5.60
N TRP A 76 -12.90 19.30 6.48
CA TRP A 76 -12.67 19.07 7.92
C TRP A 76 -12.76 17.58 8.31
N SER A 77 -12.94 16.69 7.33
CA SER A 77 -12.95 15.23 7.53
C SER A 77 -11.59 14.64 7.18
N GLY A 78 -11.18 13.61 7.93
CA GLY A 78 -9.94 12.88 7.72
C GLY A 78 -9.98 11.98 6.48
N GLY A 79 -8.89 11.89 5.73
CA GLY A 79 -8.67 10.90 4.68
C GLY A 79 -8.36 9.53 5.28
N GLY A 80 -8.84 8.47 4.63
CA GLY A 80 -8.47 7.10 5.01
C GLY A 80 -7.05 6.77 4.61
N SER A 81 -6.39 5.84 5.31
CA SER A 81 -5.02 5.44 4.97
C SER A 81 -5.00 4.52 3.75
N GLY A 82 -3.84 4.45 3.09
CA GLY A 82 -3.58 3.40 2.11
C GLY A 82 -3.66 2.01 2.74
N GLY A 83 -3.95 1.03 1.91
CA GLY A 83 -4.03 -0.38 2.28
C GLY A 83 -2.70 -1.12 2.07
N SER A 84 -2.77 -2.43 1.89
CA SER A 84 -1.57 -3.26 1.73
C SER A 84 -1.57 -3.99 0.39
N ILE A 85 -0.43 -3.99 -0.30
CA ILE A 85 -0.19 -4.78 -1.51
C ILE A 85 0.99 -5.73 -1.25
N LEU A 86 0.78 -7.02 -1.48
CA LEU A 86 1.81 -8.05 -1.48
C LEU A 86 1.93 -8.64 -2.89
N ILE A 87 3.13 -8.66 -3.44
CA ILE A 87 3.43 -9.30 -4.73
C ILE A 87 4.50 -10.36 -4.48
N GLU A 88 4.19 -11.62 -4.74
CA GLU A 88 5.10 -12.75 -4.58
C GLU A 88 5.36 -13.38 -5.95
N LEU A 89 6.60 -13.31 -6.43
CA LEU A 89 7.03 -13.96 -7.66
C LEU A 89 7.68 -15.30 -7.35
N GLN A 90 6.96 -16.39 -7.61
CA GLN A 90 7.43 -17.74 -7.35
C GLN A 90 8.34 -18.26 -8.47
N CYS A 91 8.33 -17.61 -9.63
CA CYS A 91 9.14 -17.98 -10.79
C CYS A 91 10.65 -17.98 -10.54
N GLN A 92 11.17 -17.22 -9.57
CA GLN A 92 12.60 -17.23 -9.22
C GLN A 92 12.98 -18.28 -8.18
N SER A 93 11.98 -18.88 -7.50
CA SER A 93 12.20 -19.95 -6.52
C SER A 93 12.19 -21.35 -7.18
N GLN A 94 11.79 -21.44 -8.44
CA GLN A 94 11.75 -22.69 -9.20
C GLN A 94 13.12 -22.95 -9.85
N SER A 95 13.54 -24.22 -9.89
CA SER A 95 14.86 -24.66 -10.38
C SER A 95 15.15 -24.34 -11.86
N TYR A 96 14.18 -23.78 -12.57
CA TYR A 96 14.35 -23.25 -13.91
C TYR A 96 14.43 -21.73 -13.82
N SER A 97 15.58 -21.17 -14.19
CA SER A 97 15.77 -19.73 -14.38
C SER A 97 14.67 -19.19 -15.28
N ASN A 98 13.62 -18.59 -14.69
CA ASN A 98 12.59 -17.96 -15.49
C ASN A 98 13.15 -16.64 -16.02
N GLU A 99 13.63 -16.66 -17.27
CA GLU A 99 14.20 -15.49 -17.97
C GLU A 99 13.13 -14.43 -18.30
N LEU A 100 11.86 -14.71 -18.03
CA LEU A 100 10.75 -13.81 -18.32
C LEU A 100 10.88 -12.53 -17.49
N LYS A 101 11.05 -11.41 -18.20
CA LYS A 101 11.11 -10.08 -17.60
C LYS A 101 9.75 -9.71 -17.03
N GLN A 102 9.80 -9.18 -15.81
CA GLN A 102 8.64 -8.68 -15.09
C GLN A 102 8.47 -7.21 -15.42
N THR A 103 7.25 -6.80 -15.75
CA THR A 103 6.93 -5.39 -16.06
C THR A 103 6.00 -4.85 -14.99
N PHE A 104 6.53 -3.93 -14.18
CA PHE A 104 5.75 -3.22 -13.19
C PHE A 104 5.13 -1.95 -13.79
N GLY A 105 3.83 -1.84 -13.62
CA GLY A 105 3.07 -0.60 -13.86
C GLY A 105 3.17 0.34 -12.67
N THR A 106 2.18 1.21 -12.53
CA THR A 106 2.06 2.05 -11.33
C THR A 106 1.46 1.25 -10.18
N ILE A 107 2.11 1.23 -9.02
CA ILE A 107 1.60 0.53 -7.84
C ILE A 107 1.50 1.54 -6.70
N THR A 108 0.29 1.72 -6.15
CA THR A 108 0.07 2.72 -5.10
C THR A 108 -0.72 2.22 -3.91
N CYS A 109 -0.22 2.54 -2.72
CA CYS A 109 -0.96 2.50 -1.46
C CYS A 109 -0.86 3.87 -0.78
N ILE A 110 -1.45 4.91 -1.37
CA ILE A 110 -1.45 6.25 -0.79
C ILE A 110 -2.71 6.49 0.03
N GLY A 111 -2.63 7.31 1.06
CA GLY A 111 -3.82 7.73 1.80
C GLY A 111 -4.65 8.76 1.03
N GLY A 112 -5.91 8.88 1.43
CA GLY A 112 -6.85 9.83 0.87
C GLY A 112 -6.63 11.26 1.35
N SER A 113 -7.21 12.21 0.63
CA SER A 113 -7.14 13.65 0.93
C SER A 113 -8.17 14.10 1.98
N GLY A 114 -7.93 15.26 2.61
CA GLY A 114 -8.67 15.80 3.76
C GLY A 114 -7.96 15.47 5.08
N GLY A 115 -6.88 16.17 5.44
CA GLY A 115 -6.06 15.81 6.61
C GLY A 115 -5.15 14.59 6.42
N SER A 116 -4.70 14.36 5.17
CA SER A 116 -3.76 13.34 4.68
C SER A 116 -3.76 12.00 5.43
N GLY A 117 -4.53 11.03 4.93
CA GLY A 117 -4.40 9.65 5.40
C GLY A 117 -2.97 9.13 5.22
N GLY A 118 -2.51 8.29 6.13
CA GLY A 118 -1.20 7.65 6.04
C GLY A 118 -1.05 6.82 4.76
N LYS A 119 0.18 6.69 4.26
CA LYS A 119 0.47 5.73 3.20
C LYS A 119 0.37 4.33 3.76
N GLY A 120 -0.13 3.42 2.93
CA GLY A 120 -0.21 2.00 3.21
C GLY A 120 1.13 1.31 3.08
N ARG A 121 1.15 0.08 2.57
CA ARG A 121 2.35 -0.76 2.53
C ARG A 121 2.42 -1.57 1.25
N ILE A 122 3.63 -1.77 0.73
CA ILE A 122 3.89 -2.58 -0.46
C ILE A 122 5.06 -3.50 -0.15
N ALA A 123 4.92 -4.81 -0.37
CA ALA A 123 6.04 -5.74 -0.39
C ALA A 123 6.09 -6.50 -1.71
N ILE A 124 7.32 -6.73 -2.17
CA ILE A 124 7.62 -7.50 -3.37
C ILE A 124 8.62 -8.59 -2.98
N TYR A 125 8.29 -9.84 -3.31
CA TYR A 125 9.14 -11.00 -3.08
C TYR A 125 9.50 -11.69 -4.39
N GLY A 126 10.67 -12.31 -4.43
CA GLY A 126 11.08 -13.14 -5.57
C GLY A 126 11.59 -12.36 -6.78
N ILE A 127 11.93 -11.07 -6.61
CA ILE A 127 12.72 -10.28 -7.58
C ILE A 127 13.19 -9.00 -6.90
N GLU A 128 14.34 -8.45 -7.32
CA GLU A 128 14.69 -7.07 -7.02
C GLU A 128 14.18 -6.11 -8.11
N PRO A 129 13.18 -5.25 -7.82
CA PRO A 129 12.68 -4.29 -8.81
C PRO A 129 13.78 -3.32 -9.22
N SER A 130 13.84 -2.97 -10.51
CA SER A 130 14.82 -2.00 -10.99
C SER A 130 14.58 -0.61 -10.37
N SER A 131 15.60 0.25 -10.33
CA SER A 131 15.44 1.62 -9.82
C SER A 131 14.38 2.43 -10.59
N ASN A 132 14.10 2.08 -11.84
CA ASN A 132 13.04 2.72 -12.63
C ASN A 132 11.65 2.20 -12.25
N ASP A 133 11.53 0.94 -11.87
CA ASP A 133 10.27 0.37 -11.39
C ASP A 133 9.93 0.90 -10.00
N VAL A 134 10.93 1.00 -9.11
CA VAL A 134 10.76 1.58 -7.76
C VAL A 134 10.20 3.01 -7.83
N LYS A 135 10.56 3.81 -8.85
CA LYS A 135 10.00 5.17 -9.03
C LYS A 135 8.49 5.18 -9.33
N LYS A 136 7.93 4.07 -9.82
CA LYS A 136 6.49 3.92 -10.14
C LYS A 136 5.69 3.32 -8.99
N ILE A 137 6.37 2.98 -7.88
CA ILE A 137 5.80 2.29 -6.73
C ILE A 137 5.82 3.26 -5.53
N ASN A 138 4.66 3.51 -4.93
CA ASN A 138 4.52 4.43 -3.80
C ASN A 138 3.50 3.91 -2.77
N PRO A 139 3.87 3.66 -1.50
CA PRO A 139 5.16 3.93 -0.86
C PRO A 139 6.31 3.06 -1.39
N LYS A 140 7.54 3.38 -0.98
CA LYS A 140 8.71 2.57 -1.30
C LYS A 140 8.42 1.11 -0.90
N PRO A 141 8.59 0.13 -1.80
CA PRO A 141 8.30 -1.25 -1.46
C PRO A 141 9.38 -1.81 -0.54
N PHE A 142 8.96 -2.63 0.41
CA PHE A 142 9.85 -3.62 1.02
C PHE A 142 10.15 -4.70 -0.02
N ASN A 143 11.41 -5.12 -0.12
CA ASN A 143 11.82 -6.08 -1.12
C ASN A 143 12.77 -7.12 -0.55
N ARG A 144 12.51 -8.41 -0.84
CA ARG A 144 13.43 -9.53 -0.60
C ARG A 144 13.33 -10.57 -1.70
N LEU A 145 14.43 -11.25 -2.01
CA LEU A 145 14.41 -12.37 -2.97
C LEU A 145 13.63 -13.59 -2.45
N HIS A 146 13.57 -13.76 -1.14
CA HIS A 146 12.86 -14.86 -0.49
C HIS A 146 11.94 -14.33 0.60
N LYS A 147 10.81 -15.01 0.76
CA LYS A 147 9.81 -14.74 1.78
C LYS A 147 10.32 -15.08 3.17
#